data_AF-A0A8J4XED9-F1
#
_entry.id   AF-A0A8J4XED9-F1
#
_cell.length_a   1.000
_cell.length_b   1.000
_cell.length_c   1.000
_cell.angle_alpha   90.00
_cell.angle_beta   90.00
_cell.angle_gamma   90.00
#
_symmetry.space_group_name_H-M   'P 1'
#
loop_
_entity.id
_entity.type
_entity.pdbx_description
1 polymer ?
#
loop_
_entity_poly.entity_id
_entity_poly.type
_entity_poly.pdbx_seq_one_letter_code
_entity_poly.pdbx_strand_id
1 'polypeptide(L)'
;MGNSTRGKFTRKRSEAQELTIVKMSKFGGGIGAPSKEERLKAAAEIHLRLGQIQRYCELMVELGEWEKALSVAPGVSMKYWKKLMQRRADQLMQEGNDDVIPYCIATGDVKKLVSFFTSRGQLKEALLVAQGACEGNIHSPAITSINHSVSTDNDNVETYTGLLHVVCRELAEWYFQEGCAVLAACCHLAVDNTELAMASLIRGNELELAVCVGTVLGESAQEATHYVLELLARKYMTTATWDLAARLLQMIPDNETLLAKLCAFYPGSSAEQNDLHDKCGLPSLEECKDLAEEAHSQGEITQAVKYHLLSPEPEKALPIGIAFIKEQLRCPDWTVDSVYPVLDLLSYIRTDRLVLAKCSDERNELLILCGYIGALLAIGRQYSSIVPALYEYT
;
A
#
# COMPACT_ATOMS: atom_id res chain seq x y z
N MET A 1 -35.97 -22.33 -63.36
CA MET A 1 -35.11 -21.18 -62.95
C MET A 1 -34.09 -21.50 -61.84
N GLY A 2 -34.13 -22.64 -61.14
CA GLY A 2 -33.21 -22.94 -60.01
C GLY A 2 -31.78 -23.40 -60.34
N ASN A 3 -31.52 -23.97 -61.53
CA ASN A 3 -30.19 -24.51 -61.87
C ASN A 3 -29.19 -23.45 -62.38
N SER A 4 -29.67 -22.39 -63.05
CA SER A 4 -28.80 -21.32 -63.58
C SER A 4 -28.26 -20.41 -62.46
N THR A 5 -29.08 -20.11 -61.45
CA THR A 5 -28.69 -19.34 -60.26
C THR A 5 -27.69 -20.11 -59.38
N ARG A 6 -27.87 -21.43 -59.23
CA ARG A 6 -26.93 -22.29 -58.47
C ARG A 6 -25.55 -22.36 -59.13
N GLY A 7 -25.49 -22.45 -60.46
CA GLY A 7 -24.23 -22.42 -61.23
C GLY A 7 -23.49 -21.07 -61.20
N LYS A 8 -24.23 -19.95 -61.14
CA LYS A 8 -23.63 -18.61 -60.95
C LYS A 8 -23.02 -18.44 -59.56
N PHE A 9 -23.69 -18.99 -58.52
CA PHE A 9 -23.21 -18.94 -57.14
C PHE A 9 -21.92 -19.76 -56.94
N THR A 10 -21.85 -20.97 -57.50
CA THR A 10 -20.64 -21.81 -57.44
C THR A 10 -19.47 -21.20 -58.20
N ARG A 11 -19.71 -20.56 -59.36
CA ARG A 11 -18.67 -19.85 -60.12
C ARG A 11 -18.08 -18.68 -59.34
N LYS A 12 -18.93 -17.84 -58.73
CA LYS A 12 -18.47 -16.71 -57.90
C LYS A 12 -17.68 -17.18 -56.66
N ARG A 13 -18.03 -18.34 -56.10
CA ARG A 13 -17.28 -18.97 -55.01
C ARG A 13 -15.90 -19.46 -55.47
N SER A 14 -15.78 -20.06 -56.65
CA SER A 14 -14.49 -20.45 -57.25
C SER A 14 -13.62 -19.24 -57.54
N GLU A 15 -14.19 -18.18 -58.12
CA GLU A 15 -13.51 -16.92 -58.43
C GLU A 15 -12.93 -16.26 -57.17
N ALA A 16 -13.69 -16.21 -56.07
CA ALA A 16 -13.19 -15.73 -54.79
C ALA A 16 -12.06 -16.61 -54.23
N GLN A 17 -12.20 -17.93 -54.32
CA GLN A 17 -11.16 -18.87 -53.89
C GLN A 17 -9.88 -18.70 -54.70
N GLU A 18 -9.97 -18.62 -56.02
CA GLU A 18 -8.83 -18.38 -56.93
C GLU A 18 -8.11 -17.07 -56.59
N LEU A 19 -8.84 -15.97 -56.41
CA LEU A 19 -8.25 -14.68 -56.02
C LEU A 19 -7.55 -14.73 -54.66
N THR A 20 -8.00 -15.60 -53.73
CA THR A 20 -7.31 -15.82 -52.44
C THR A 20 -6.17 -16.85 -52.50
N ILE A 21 -6.18 -17.81 -53.45
CA ILE A 21 -5.18 -18.89 -53.57
C ILE A 21 -3.91 -18.42 -54.31
N VAL A 22 -3.99 -17.33 -55.08
CA VAL A 22 -2.81 -16.65 -55.66
C VAL A 22 -1.86 -16.09 -54.58
N LYS A 23 -2.17 -16.29 -53.28
CA LYS A 23 -1.27 -16.18 -52.10
C LYS A 23 0.17 -16.69 -52.31
N MET A 24 0.42 -17.63 -53.23
CA MET A 24 1.68 -18.36 -53.34
C MET A 24 2.53 -18.07 -54.59
N SER A 25 2.03 -17.36 -55.60
CA SER A 25 2.81 -17.18 -56.84
C SER A 25 3.64 -15.89 -56.79
N LYS A 26 4.92 -16.02 -56.42
CA LYS A 26 5.94 -14.95 -56.44
C LYS A 26 6.34 -14.48 -57.85
N PHE A 27 5.68 -14.97 -58.91
CA PHE A 27 6.11 -14.75 -60.29
C PHE A 27 5.13 -13.92 -61.10
N GLY A 28 5.59 -12.72 -61.48
CA GLY A 28 5.27 -12.05 -62.75
C GLY A 28 3.83 -11.57 -62.95
N GLY A 29 3.50 -10.39 -62.42
CA GLY A 29 2.42 -9.56 -62.97
C GLY A 29 3.02 -8.47 -63.85
N GLY A 30 2.77 -8.49 -65.15
CA GLY A 30 3.18 -7.42 -66.07
C GLY A 30 2.59 -6.06 -65.70
N ILE A 31 3.14 -4.98 -66.26
CA ILE A 31 2.67 -3.60 -66.09
C ILE A 31 1.16 -3.54 -66.41
N GLY A 32 0.34 -3.30 -65.38
CA GLY A 32 -1.14 -3.29 -65.47
C GLY A 32 -1.86 -4.47 -64.79
N ALA A 33 -1.14 -5.45 -64.24
CA ALA A 33 -1.75 -6.52 -63.45
C ALA A 33 -2.19 -5.98 -62.07
N PRO A 34 -3.41 -6.30 -61.58
CA PRO A 34 -3.91 -5.75 -60.34
C PRO A 34 -2.99 -6.13 -59.18
N SER A 35 -2.74 -5.17 -58.29
CA SER A 35 -1.84 -5.34 -57.15
C SER A 35 -2.35 -6.46 -56.23
N LYS A 36 -1.46 -7.03 -55.41
CA LYS A 36 -1.86 -8.03 -54.41
C LYS A 36 -3.00 -7.50 -53.52
N GLU A 37 -2.91 -6.22 -53.15
CA GLU A 37 -3.91 -5.53 -52.35
C GLU A 37 -5.25 -5.39 -53.08
N GLU A 38 -5.24 -4.98 -54.35
CA GLU A 38 -6.44 -4.87 -55.19
C GLU A 38 -7.15 -6.21 -55.38
N ARG A 39 -6.38 -7.30 -55.59
CA ARG A 39 -6.95 -8.66 -55.70
C ARG A 39 -7.58 -9.12 -54.41
N LEU A 40 -6.95 -8.85 -53.27
CA LEU A 40 -7.49 -9.19 -51.95
C LEU A 40 -8.76 -8.39 -51.65
N LYS A 41 -8.80 -7.09 -52.01
CA LYS A 41 -10.01 -6.26 -51.91
C LYS A 41 -11.15 -6.81 -52.79
N ALA A 42 -10.85 -7.18 -54.04
CA ALA A 42 -11.83 -7.78 -54.94
C ALA A 42 -12.35 -9.15 -54.41
N ALA A 43 -11.46 -9.99 -53.88
CA ALA A 43 -11.83 -11.26 -53.26
C ALA A 43 -12.73 -11.06 -52.04
N ALA A 44 -12.39 -10.12 -51.18
CA ALA A 44 -13.17 -9.81 -49.99
C ALA A 44 -14.58 -9.34 -50.35
N GLU A 45 -14.73 -8.45 -51.33
CA GLU A 45 -16.03 -7.98 -51.80
C GLU A 45 -16.91 -9.14 -52.33
N ILE A 46 -16.32 -10.09 -53.06
CA ILE A 46 -17.06 -11.29 -53.50
C ILE A 46 -17.48 -12.14 -52.29
N HIS A 47 -16.59 -12.37 -51.32
CA HIS A 47 -16.93 -13.12 -50.11
C HIS A 47 -18.07 -12.46 -49.31
N LEU A 48 -18.07 -11.12 -49.19
CA LEU A 48 -19.14 -10.38 -48.54
C LEU A 48 -20.48 -10.56 -49.25
N ARG A 49 -20.52 -10.41 -50.58
CA ARG A 49 -21.73 -10.62 -51.40
C ARG A 49 -22.25 -12.06 -51.36
N LEU A 50 -21.36 -13.03 -51.12
CA LEU A 50 -21.71 -14.44 -50.93
C LEU A 50 -22.17 -14.77 -49.50
N GLY A 51 -22.21 -13.79 -48.60
CA GLY A 51 -22.56 -13.98 -47.18
C GLY A 51 -21.46 -14.64 -46.34
N GLN A 52 -20.24 -14.77 -46.87
CA GLN A 52 -19.09 -15.35 -46.19
C GLN A 52 -18.36 -14.30 -45.35
N ILE A 53 -19.08 -13.75 -44.36
CA ILE A 53 -18.67 -12.57 -43.58
C ILE A 53 -17.35 -12.82 -42.83
N GLN A 54 -17.16 -14.01 -42.25
CA GLN A 54 -15.91 -14.35 -41.55
C GLN A 54 -14.70 -14.28 -42.49
N ARG A 55 -14.86 -14.76 -43.73
CA ARG A 55 -13.77 -14.73 -44.72
C ARG A 55 -13.48 -13.31 -45.19
N TYR A 56 -14.50 -12.47 -45.33
CA TYR A 56 -14.33 -11.03 -45.57
C TYR A 56 -13.52 -10.37 -44.45
N CYS A 57 -13.87 -10.63 -43.18
CA CYS A 57 -13.19 -10.04 -42.03
C CYS A 57 -11.70 -10.40 -41.97
N GLU A 58 -11.34 -11.68 -42.18
CA GLU A 58 -9.91 -12.07 -42.20
C GLU A 58 -9.14 -11.42 -43.36
N LEU A 59 -9.75 -11.27 -44.53
CA LEU A 59 -9.10 -10.58 -45.66
C LEU A 59 -8.92 -9.09 -45.40
N MET A 60 -9.91 -8.43 -44.78
CA MET A 60 -9.78 -7.03 -44.36
C MET A 60 -8.67 -6.84 -43.32
N VAL A 61 -8.50 -7.80 -42.40
CA VAL A 61 -7.39 -7.78 -41.44
C VAL A 61 -6.03 -7.96 -42.15
N GLU A 62 -5.93 -8.88 -43.11
CA GLU A 62 -4.72 -9.05 -43.94
C GLU A 62 -4.36 -7.78 -44.71
N LEU A 63 -5.35 -6.94 -45.03
CA LEU A 63 -5.20 -5.65 -45.69
C LEU A 63 -4.89 -4.50 -44.72
N GLY A 64 -4.87 -4.74 -43.40
CA GLY A 64 -4.72 -3.70 -42.37
C GLY A 64 -5.98 -2.87 -42.13
N GLU A 65 -7.10 -3.21 -42.77
CA GLU A 65 -8.37 -2.49 -42.75
C GLU A 65 -9.23 -2.95 -41.57
N TRP A 66 -8.71 -2.76 -40.35
CA TRP A 66 -9.31 -3.26 -39.10
C TRP A 66 -10.72 -2.73 -38.85
N GLU A 67 -10.98 -1.44 -39.09
CA GLU A 67 -12.30 -0.81 -38.89
C GLU A 67 -13.38 -1.44 -39.78
N LYS A 68 -13.03 -1.74 -41.04
CA LYS A 68 -13.92 -2.44 -41.99
C LYS A 68 -14.18 -3.87 -41.55
N ALA A 69 -13.16 -4.57 -41.04
CA ALA A 69 -13.34 -5.92 -40.51
C ALA A 69 -14.27 -5.92 -39.28
N LEU A 70 -14.04 -5.00 -38.35
CA LEU A 70 -14.74 -4.94 -37.05
C LEU A 70 -16.19 -4.48 -37.17
N SER A 71 -16.51 -3.58 -38.09
CA SER A 71 -17.89 -3.13 -38.33
C SER A 71 -18.81 -4.24 -38.84
N VAL A 72 -18.26 -5.24 -39.57
CA VAL A 72 -19.05 -6.35 -40.14
C VAL A 72 -18.96 -7.63 -39.30
N ALA A 73 -17.97 -7.75 -38.41
CA ALA A 73 -17.75 -8.92 -37.57
C ALA A 73 -18.96 -9.37 -36.70
N PRO A 74 -19.85 -8.50 -36.18
CA PRO A 74 -21.07 -8.92 -35.49
C PRO A 74 -21.99 -9.78 -36.37
N GLY A 75 -21.93 -9.59 -37.70
CA GLY A 75 -22.65 -10.41 -38.68
C GLY A 75 -22.17 -11.87 -38.74
N VAL A 76 -21.00 -12.20 -38.18
CA VAL A 76 -20.55 -13.58 -37.95
C VAL A 76 -21.10 -14.10 -36.62
N SER A 77 -20.75 -13.40 -35.53
CA SER A 77 -21.27 -13.59 -34.17
C SER A 77 -20.62 -12.58 -33.23
N MET A 78 -21.25 -12.28 -32.09
CA MET A 78 -20.63 -11.47 -31.03
C MET A 78 -19.35 -12.12 -30.46
N LYS A 79 -19.28 -13.46 -30.42
CA LYS A 79 -18.08 -14.19 -30.00
C LYS A 79 -16.90 -13.97 -30.96
N TYR A 80 -17.17 -13.96 -32.26
CA TYR A 80 -16.15 -13.68 -33.27
C TYR A 80 -15.69 -12.22 -33.19
N TRP A 81 -16.64 -11.28 -33.10
CA TRP A 81 -16.35 -9.86 -32.92
C TRP A 81 -15.46 -9.61 -31.70
N LYS A 82 -15.78 -10.18 -30.53
CA LYS A 82 -14.97 -10.05 -29.31
C LYS A 82 -13.54 -10.55 -29.51
N LYS A 83 -13.36 -11.73 -30.13
CA LYS A 83 -12.03 -12.26 -30.44
C LYS A 83 -11.25 -11.36 -31.40
N LEU A 84 -11.92 -10.78 -32.39
CA LEU A 84 -11.28 -9.91 -33.37
C LEU A 84 -10.86 -8.57 -32.74
N MET A 85 -11.70 -7.99 -31.89
CA MET A 85 -11.37 -6.81 -31.06
C MET A 85 -10.17 -7.09 -30.15
N GLN A 86 -10.16 -8.24 -29.47
CA GLN A 86 -9.03 -8.67 -28.62
C GLN A 86 -7.72 -8.79 -29.40
N ARG A 87 -7.76 -9.39 -30.60
CA ARG A 87 -6.59 -9.49 -31.48
C ARG A 87 -6.06 -8.11 -31.90
N ARG A 88 -6.94 -7.16 -32.20
CA ARG A 88 -6.54 -5.78 -32.51
C ARG A 88 -5.94 -5.09 -31.28
N ALA A 89 -6.54 -5.28 -30.11
CA ALA A 89 -6.01 -4.76 -28.86
C ALA A 89 -4.62 -5.32 -28.54
N ASP A 90 -4.38 -6.63 -28.73
CA ASP A 90 -3.06 -7.25 -28.58
C ASP A 90 -2.00 -6.58 -29.46
N GLN A 91 -2.34 -6.33 -30.73
CA GLN A 91 -1.42 -5.65 -31.65
C GLN A 91 -1.11 -4.22 -31.18
N LEU A 92 -2.13 -3.44 -30.83
CA LEU A 92 -1.96 -2.05 -30.40
C LEU A 92 -1.16 -1.93 -29.09
N MET A 93 -1.31 -2.89 -28.17
CA MET A 93 -0.50 -2.92 -26.94
C MET A 93 0.98 -3.16 -27.23
N GLN A 94 1.30 -4.06 -28.18
CA GLN A 94 2.69 -4.31 -28.58
C GLN A 94 3.32 -3.08 -29.24
N GLU A 95 2.50 -2.29 -29.93
CA GLU A 95 2.91 -1.01 -30.55
C GLU A 95 2.98 0.13 -29.52
N GLY A 96 2.52 -0.07 -28.28
CA GLY A 96 2.44 0.96 -27.26
C GLY A 96 1.43 2.06 -27.55
N ASN A 97 0.45 1.80 -28.42
CA ASN A 97 -0.51 2.79 -28.92
C ASN A 97 -1.76 2.88 -28.03
N ASP A 98 -2.12 4.11 -27.63
CA ASP A 98 -3.29 4.43 -26.81
C ASP A 98 -4.64 4.15 -27.51
N ASP A 99 -4.64 3.96 -28.84
CA ASP A 99 -5.79 3.48 -29.58
C ASP A 99 -6.32 2.14 -29.06
N VAL A 100 -5.59 1.41 -28.21
CA VAL A 100 -6.07 0.19 -27.55
C VAL A 100 -7.28 0.42 -26.62
N ILE A 101 -7.41 1.61 -26.04
CA ILE A 101 -8.37 1.91 -24.97
C ILE A 101 -9.81 1.55 -25.37
N PRO A 102 -10.36 2.02 -26.52
CA PRO A 102 -11.72 1.70 -26.92
C PRO A 102 -11.93 0.19 -27.13
N TYR A 103 -10.90 -0.53 -27.58
CA TYR A 103 -11.01 -1.97 -27.80
C TYR A 103 -11.12 -2.74 -26.50
N CYS A 104 -10.28 -2.44 -25.51
CA CYS A 104 -10.32 -3.09 -24.20
C CYS A 104 -11.57 -2.74 -23.39
N ILE A 105 -12.02 -1.47 -23.44
CA ILE A 105 -13.26 -1.05 -22.78
C ILE A 105 -14.45 -1.79 -23.42
N ALA A 106 -14.54 -1.82 -24.75
CA ALA A 106 -15.65 -2.48 -25.45
C ALA A 106 -15.68 -4.01 -25.27
N THR A 107 -14.54 -4.66 -25.01
CA THR A 107 -14.50 -6.10 -24.72
C THR A 107 -14.65 -6.43 -23.23
N GLY A 108 -14.52 -5.44 -22.35
CA GLY A 108 -14.49 -5.61 -20.90
C GLY A 108 -13.17 -6.15 -20.36
N ASP A 109 -12.06 -6.04 -21.11
CA ASP A 109 -10.75 -6.58 -20.73
C ASP A 109 -9.98 -5.62 -19.79
N VAL A 110 -10.61 -5.26 -18.66
CA VAL A 110 -10.12 -4.29 -17.66
C VAL A 110 -8.71 -4.62 -17.18
N LYS A 111 -8.48 -5.86 -16.75
CA LYS A 111 -7.18 -6.32 -16.22
C LYS A 111 -6.03 -6.04 -17.19
N LYS A 112 -6.28 -6.26 -18.48
CA LYS A 112 -5.29 -6.06 -19.53
C LYS A 112 -4.98 -4.58 -19.72
N LEU A 113 -6.02 -3.74 -19.73
CA LEU A 113 -5.87 -2.30 -19.86
C LEU A 113 -5.17 -1.67 -18.64
N VAL A 114 -5.50 -2.11 -17.43
CA VAL A 114 -4.81 -1.72 -16.20
C VAL A 114 -3.33 -2.07 -16.29
N SER A 115 -2.99 -3.32 -16.67
CA SER A 115 -1.58 -3.72 -16.83
C SER A 115 -0.82 -2.92 -17.89
N PHE A 116 -1.50 -2.52 -18.96
CA PHE A 116 -0.94 -1.69 -20.01
C PHE A 116 -0.57 -0.29 -19.50
N PHE A 117 -1.45 0.34 -18.71
CA PHE A 117 -1.14 1.64 -18.09
C PHE A 117 -0.08 1.55 -17.00
N THR A 118 -0.18 0.56 -16.12
CA THR A 118 0.81 0.32 -15.04
C THR A 118 2.21 0.12 -15.60
N SER A 119 2.39 -0.73 -16.62
CA SER A 119 3.71 -0.99 -17.21
C SER A 119 4.37 0.23 -17.87
N ARG A 120 3.58 1.27 -18.17
CA ARG A 120 4.05 2.55 -18.72
C ARG A 120 4.18 3.65 -17.66
N GLY A 121 4.01 3.33 -16.38
CA GLY A 121 4.03 4.30 -15.28
C GLY A 121 2.82 5.24 -15.25
N GLN A 122 1.78 4.99 -16.04
CA GLN A 122 0.57 5.80 -16.11
C GLN A 122 -0.45 5.37 -15.04
N LEU A 123 -0.03 5.40 -13.78
CA LEU A 123 -0.80 4.85 -12.65
C LEU A 123 -2.15 5.55 -12.43
N LYS A 124 -2.27 6.84 -12.77
CA LYS A 124 -3.55 7.57 -12.70
C LYS A 124 -4.57 7.06 -13.71
N GLU A 125 -4.14 6.73 -14.92
CA GLU A 125 -5.01 6.13 -15.94
C GLU A 125 -5.41 4.70 -15.56
N ALA A 126 -4.45 3.93 -15.01
CA ALA A 126 -4.73 2.60 -14.46
C ALA A 126 -5.80 2.67 -13.35
N LEU A 127 -5.71 3.69 -12.47
CA LEU A 127 -6.65 3.91 -11.37
C LEU A 127 -8.05 4.23 -11.90
N LEU A 128 -8.16 5.14 -12.87
CA LEU A 128 -9.44 5.51 -13.49
C LEU A 128 -10.15 4.29 -14.11
N VAL A 129 -9.40 3.44 -14.81
CA VAL A 129 -9.95 2.23 -15.42
C VAL A 129 -10.40 1.22 -14.36
N ALA A 130 -9.59 0.99 -13.31
CA ALA A 130 -9.94 0.08 -12.23
C ALA A 130 -11.18 0.55 -11.45
N GLN A 131 -11.26 1.85 -11.15
CA GLN A 131 -12.41 2.46 -10.49
C GLN A 131 -13.66 2.39 -11.35
N GLY A 132 -13.56 2.76 -12.64
CA GLY A 132 -14.68 2.66 -13.57
C GLY A 132 -15.22 1.23 -13.71
N ALA A 133 -14.36 0.22 -13.59
CA ALA A 133 -14.78 -1.18 -13.55
C ALA A 133 -15.51 -1.54 -12.23
N CYS A 134 -15.02 -1.07 -11.08
CA CYS A 134 -15.66 -1.29 -9.78
C CYS A 134 -17.05 -0.64 -9.70
N GLU A 135 -17.22 0.54 -10.30
CA GLU A 135 -18.49 1.24 -10.41
C GLU A 135 -19.47 0.59 -11.42
N GLY A 136 -19.02 -0.46 -12.12
CA GLY A 136 -19.83 -1.15 -13.12
C GLY A 136 -19.98 -0.35 -14.43
N ASN A 137 -19.12 0.63 -14.71
CA ASN A 137 -19.21 1.41 -15.96
C ASN A 137 -18.64 0.65 -17.17
N ILE A 138 -17.82 -0.38 -16.95
CA ILE A 138 -17.19 -1.20 -18.00
C ILE A 138 -17.84 -2.58 -18.07
N HIS A 139 -18.53 -2.86 -19.17
CA HIS A 139 -19.29 -4.09 -19.35
C HIS A 139 -18.70 -4.96 -20.46
N SER A 140 -18.67 -6.27 -20.24
CA SER A 140 -18.44 -7.21 -21.34
C SER A 140 -19.74 -7.41 -22.13
N PRO A 141 -19.69 -7.45 -23.47
CA PRO A 141 -20.90 -7.65 -24.28
C PRO A 141 -21.60 -8.96 -23.89
N ALA A 142 -22.89 -8.88 -23.59
CA ALA A 142 -23.70 -10.04 -23.22
C ALA A 142 -23.76 -11.05 -24.36
N ILE A 143 -23.07 -12.19 -24.19
CA ILE A 143 -23.22 -13.36 -25.06
C ILE A 143 -24.45 -14.08 -24.53
N THR A 144 -25.62 -13.88 -25.15
CA THR A 144 -26.88 -14.50 -24.74
C THR A 144 -26.74 -16.03 -24.63
N SER A 145 -26.57 -16.51 -23.40
CA SER A 145 -27.11 -17.77 -22.94
C SER A 145 -28.21 -17.40 -21.94
N ILE A 146 -29.45 -17.64 -22.32
CA ILE A 146 -30.63 -17.50 -21.45
C ILE A 146 -30.48 -18.54 -20.34
N ASN A 147 -29.78 -18.17 -19.27
CA ASN A 147 -29.81 -18.84 -17.98
C ASN A 147 -29.41 -17.78 -16.97
N HIS A 148 -30.39 -17.27 -16.23
CA HIS A 148 -30.16 -16.40 -15.08
C HIS A 148 -29.29 -17.15 -14.06
N SER A 149 -28.03 -16.77 -13.96
CA SER A 149 -27.21 -17.05 -12.78
C SER A 149 -26.67 -15.73 -12.26
N VAL A 150 -27.19 -15.31 -11.10
CA VAL A 150 -26.79 -14.11 -10.34
C VAL A 150 -25.37 -14.28 -9.73
N SER A 151 -24.67 -15.37 -10.05
CA SER A 151 -23.38 -15.72 -9.44
C SER A 151 -22.14 -15.19 -10.16
N THR A 152 -22.25 -14.67 -11.39
CA THR A 152 -21.07 -14.25 -12.19
C THR A 152 -20.65 -12.80 -11.95
N ASP A 153 -21.55 -11.96 -11.43
CA ASP A 153 -21.26 -10.55 -11.18
C ASP A 153 -20.40 -10.35 -9.92
N ASN A 154 -20.61 -11.19 -8.88
CA ASN A 154 -19.86 -11.09 -7.62
C ASN A 154 -18.36 -11.39 -7.81
N ASP A 155 -18.02 -12.42 -8.60
CA ASP A 155 -16.64 -12.80 -8.89
C ASP A 155 -15.87 -11.72 -9.66
N ASN A 156 -16.56 -10.95 -10.51
CA ASN A 156 -15.96 -9.86 -11.28
C ASN A 156 -15.71 -8.63 -10.40
N VAL A 157 -16.64 -8.31 -9.49
CA VAL A 157 -16.49 -7.18 -8.55
C VAL A 157 -15.29 -7.41 -7.63
N GLU A 158 -15.16 -8.58 -7.01
CA GLU A 158 -14.00 -8.93 -6.18
C GLU A 158 -12.67 -8.89 -6.96
N THR A 159 -12.71 -9.27 -8.23
CA THR A 159 -11.53 -9.17 -9.10
C THR A 159 -11.14 -7.71 -9.38
N TYR A 160 -12.12 -6.83 -9.61
CA TYR A 160 -11.87 -5.42 -9.89
C TYR A 160 -11.46 -4.64 -8.64
N THR A 161 -12.03 -4.94 -7.48
CA THR A 161 -11.57 -4.37 -6.21
C THR A 161 -10.13 -4.78 -5.94
N GLY A 162 -9.78 -6.05 -6.17
CA GLY A 162 -8.39 -6.53 -6.08
C GLY A 162 -7.44 -5.75 -7.00
N LEU A 163 -7.83 -5.45 -8.24
CA LEU A 163 -7.04 -4.62 -9.16
C LEU A 163 -6.91 -3.18 -8.65
N LEU A 164 -8.00 -2.59 -8.15
CA LEU A 164 -8.01 -1.24 -7.59
C LEU A 164 -7.03 -1.12 -6.41
N HIS A 165 -7.04 -2.10 -5.48
CA HIS A 165 -6.08 -2.16 -4.38
C HIS A 165 -4.63 -2.21 -4.87
N VAL A 166 -4.33 -3.01 -5.91
CA VAL A 166 -2.96 -3.10 -6.46
C VAL A 166 -2.52 -1.75 -7.01
N VAL A 167 -3.35 -1.10 -7.82
CA VAL A 167 -3.01 0.20 -8.44
C VAL A 167 -2.86 1.28 -7.38
N CYS A 168 -3.77 1.36 -6.41
CA CYS A 168 -3.67 2.32 -5.30
C CYS A 168 -2.39 2.11 -4.48
N ARG A 169 -1.98 0.86 -4.24
CA ARG A 169 -0.72 0.58 -3.53
C ARG A 169 0.50 1.05 -4.33
N GLU A 170 0.55 0.76 -5.63
CA GLU A 170 1.67 1.21 -6.48
C GLU A 170 1.73 2.74 -6.58
N LEU A 171 0.57 3.40 -6.70
CA LEU A 171 0.48 4.85 -6.72
C LEU A 171 0.86 5.48 -5.37
N ALA A 172 0.47 4.85 -4.26
CA ALA A 172 0.86 5.29 -2.92
C ALA A 172 2.37 5.20 -2.71
N GLU A 173 2.99 4.09 -3.12
CA GLU A 173 4.43 3.90 -3.04
C GLU A 173 5.17 4.97 -3.86
N TRP A 174 4.69 5.25 -5.08
CA TRP A 174 5.24 6.30 -5.92
C TRP A 174 5.16 7.68 -5.25
N TYR A 175 3.99 8.06 -4.71
CA TYR A 175 3.85 9.33 -3.98
C TYR A 175 4.75 9.39 -2.75
N PHE A 176 4.88 8.28 -2.01
CA PHE A 176 5.70 8.23 -0.81
C PHE A 176 7.18 8.43 -1.13
N GLN A 177 7.68 7.80 -2.19
CA GLN A 177 9.06 7.96 -2.66
C GLN A 177 9.37 9.40 -3.11
N GLU A 178 8.37 10.11 -3.64
CA GLU A 178 8.46 11.53 -3.97
C GLU A 178 8.27 12.46 -2.76
N GLY A 179 8.20 11.92 -1.53
CA GLY A 179 8.03 12.69 -0.30
C GLY A 179 6.59 13.22 -0.08
N CYS A 180 5.63 12.77 -0.88
CA CYS A 180 4.22 13.17 -0.79
C CYS A 180 3.41 12.21 0.10
N ALA A 181 3.77 12.09 1.38
CA ALA A 181 3.18 11.13 2.31
C ALA A 181 1.65 11.25 2.47
N VAL A 182 1.11 12.47 2.42
CA VAL A 182 -0.34 12.71 2.48
C VAL A 182 -1.07 12.11 1.28
N LEU A 183 -0.52 12.26 0.06
CA LEU A 183 -1.12 11.66 -1.14
C LEU A 183 -1.03 10.14 -1.11
N ALA A 184 0.07 9.59 -0.59
CA ALA A 184 0.19 8.16 -0.37
C ALA A 184 -0.89 7.62 0.59
N ALA A 185 -1.11 8.33 1.71
CA ALA A 185 -2.18 7.99 2.64
C ALA A 185 -3.57 8.08 2.00
N CYS A 186 -3.83 9.11 1.19
CA CYS A 186 -5.10 9.22 0.44
C CYS A 186 -5.34 8.02 -0.49
N CYS A 187 -4.30 7.53 -1.18
CA CYS A 187 -4.42 6.33 -2.02
C CYS A 187 -4.82 5.09 -1.21
N HIS A 188 -4.29 4.93 0.00
CA HIS A 188 -4.67 3.82 0.88
C HIS A 188 -6.08 3.98 1.46
N LEU A 189 -6.47 5.19 1.87
CA LEU A 189 -7.83 5.49 2.35
C LEU A 189 -8.88 5.31 1.25
N ALA A 190 -8.56 5.61 -0.01
CA ALA A 190 -9.47 5.42 -1.14
C ALA A 190 -9.87 3.96 -1.37
N VAL A 191 -9.13 3.01 -0.78
CA VAL A 191 -9.42 1.58 -0.82
C VAL A 191 -9.56 1.00 0.60
N ASP A 192 -10.01 1.81 1.55
CA ASP A 192 -10.29 1.43 2.95
C ASP A 192 -9.12 0.74 3.68
N ASN A 193 -7.88 1.00 3.27
CA ASN A 193 -6.69 0.48 3.94
C ASN A 193 -6.19 1.49 4.99
N THR A 194 -6.83 1.46 6.17
CA THR A 194 -6.53 2.37 7.29
C THR A 194 -5.12 2.18 7.83
N GLU A 195 -4.66 0.93 7.94
CA GLU A 195 -3.35 0.59 8.47
C GLU A 195 -2.21 1.23 7.65
N LEU A 196 -2.21 1.02 6.33
CA LEU A 196 -1.18 1.60 5.47
C LEU A 196 -1.33 3.12 5.35
N ALA A 197 -2.55 3.66 5.37
CA ALA A 197 -2.76 5.10 5.37
C ALA A 197 -2.12 5.77 6.59
N MET A 198 -2.38 5.24 7.79
CA MET A 198 -1.77 5.72 9.02
C MET A 198 -0.25 5.54 9.00
N ALA A 199 0.25 4.39 8.53
CA ALA A 199 1.67 4.14 8.40
C ALA A 199 2.36 5.15 7.45
N SER A 200 1.74 5.51 6.33
CA SER A 200 2.26 6.53 5.41
C SER A 200 2.37 7.90 6.09
N LEU A 201 1.36 8.35 6.83
CA LEU A 201 1.40 9.63 7.53
C LEU A 201 2.47 9.64 8.63
N ILE A 202 2.53 8.59 9.45
CA ILE A 202 3.51 8.46 10.54
C ILE A 202 4.93 8.46 9.99
N ARG A 203 5.21 7.63 8.97
CA ARG A 203 6.53 7.55 8.34
C ARG A 203 6.91 8.83 7.58
N GLY A 204 5.92 9.59 7.11
CA GLY A 204 6.08 10.92 6.54
C GLY A 204 6.29 12.04 7.56
N ASN A 205 6.29 11.72 8.86
CA ASN A 205 6.34 12.69 9.97
C ASN A 205 5.18 13.71 9.97
N GLU A 206 4.03 13.34 9.38
CA GLU A 206 2.78 14.12 9.37
C GLU A 206 1.94 13.80 10.63
N LEU A 207 2.57 13.90 11.82
CA LEU A 207 2.04 13.35 13.07
C LEU A 207 0.73 14.02 13.50
N GLU A 208 0.64 15.35 13.40
CA GLU A 208 -0.56 16.10 13.74
C GLU A 208 -1.75 15.68 12.86
N LEU A 209 -1.52 15.53 11.55
CA LEU A 209 -2.54 15.07 10.61
C LEU A 209 -2.93 13.62 10.88
N ALA A 210 -1.96 12.75 11.18
CA ALA A 210 -2.21 11.37 11.56
C ALA A 210 -3.11 11.27 12.80
N VAL A 211 -2.88 12.08 13.84
CA VAL A 211 -3.78 12.13 15.01
C VAL A 211 -5.20 12.54 14.59
N CYS A 212 -5.35 13.58 13.76
CA CYS A 212 -6.67 14.01 13.28
C CYS A 212 -7.38 12.91 12.48
N VAL A 213 -6.69 12.27 11.54
CA VAL A 213 -7.23 11.19 10.72
C VAL A 213 -7.59 9.98 11.59
N GLY A 214 -6.68 9.54 12.46
CA GLY A 214 -6.91 8.42 13.38
C GLY A 214 -8.10 8.63 14.31
N THR A 215 -8.27 9.86 14.83
CA THR A 215 -9.43 10.23 15.65
C THR A 215 -10.75 10.09 14.87
N VAL A 216 -10.77 10.48 13.59
CA VAL A 216 -11.96 10.35 12.74
C VAL A 216 -12.23 8.88 12.36
N LEU A 217 -11.18 8.09 12.12
CA LEU A 217 -11.27 6.66 11.80
C LEU A 217 -11.66 5.78 13.01
N GLY A 218 -11.49 6.29 14.23
CA GLY A 218 -11.92 5.64 15.47
C GLY A 218 -11.27 4.27 15.66
N GLU A 219 -12.08 3.25 15.98
CA GLU A 219 -11.61 1.90 16.33
C GLU A 219 -10.71 1.27 15.26
N SER A 220 -10.98 1.53 13.98
CA SER A 220 -10.20 0.99 12.85
C SER A 220 -8.75 1.46 12.76
N ALA A 221 -8.41 2.53 13.49
CA ALA A 221 -7.07 3.13 13.52
C ALA A 221 -6.58 3.35 14.95
N GLN A 222 -7.21 2.73 15.96
CA GLN A 222 -6.98 3.05 17.37
C GLN A 222 -5.53 2.82 17.80
N GLU A 223 -4.96 1.65 17.48
CA GLU A 223 -3.58 1.31 17.84
C GLU A 223 -2.57 2.30 17.22
N ALA A 224 -2.75 2.61 15.93
CA ALA A 224 -1.92 3.59 15.23
C ALA A 224 -2.09 5.01 15.80
N THR A 225 -3.30 5.35 16.24
CA THR A 225 -3.62 6.65 16.86
C THR A 225 -2.91 6.80 18.20
N HIS A 226 -2.92 5.77 19.05
CA HIS A 226 -2.18 5.78 20.30
C HIS A 226 -0.68 5.94 20.06
N TYR A 227 -0.14 5.17 19.12
CA TYR A 227 1.28 5.24 18.78
C TYR A 227 1.70 6.63 18.29
N VAL A 228 0.90 7.28 17.43
CA VAL A 228 1.25 8.62 16.94
C VAL A 228 1.06 9.71 18.02
N LEU A 229 0.12 9.53 18.95
CA LEU A 229 -0.02 10.43 20.11
C LEU A 229 1.24 10.39 20.99
N GLU A 230 1.84 9.23 21.22
CA GLU A 230 3.11 9.10 21.94
C GLU A 230 4.26 9.82 21.22
N LEU A 231 4.40 9.60 19.89
CA LEU A 231 5.43 10.27 19.09
C LEU A 231 5.24 11.79 19.09
N LEU A 232 3.99 12.25 18.97
CA LEU A 232 3.66 13.67 18.96
C LEU A 232 3.90 14.31 20.32
N ALA A 233 3.54 13.64 21.41
CA ALA A 233 3.86 14.08 22.77
C ALA A 233 5.37 14.24 22.94
N ARG A 234 6.17 13.27 22.49
CA ARG A 234 7.64 13.33 22.52
C ARG A 234 8.20 14.50 21.72
N LYS A 235 7.65 14.78 20.53
CA LYS A 235 8.00 15.97 19.72
C LYS A 235 7.73 17.28 20.46
N TYR A 236 6.70 17.32 21.31
CA TYR A 236 6.31 18.47 22.11
C TYR A 236 6.92 18.50 23.53
N MET A 237 7.85 17.61 23.89
CA MET A 237 8.65 17.72 25.13
C MET A 237 9.71 18.82 25.01
N THR A 238 9.28 20.06 24.74
CA THR A 238 10.11 21.26 24.66
C THR A 238 9.69 22.25 25.74
N THR A 239 10.57 23.18 26.12
CA THR A 239 10.39 24.08 27.29
C THR A 239 9.02 24.77 27.35
N ALA A 240 8.39 25.07 26.20
CA ALA A 240 7.11 25.78 26.13
C ALA A 240 5.86 24.87 25.99
N THR A 241 6.02 23.56 25.77
CA THR A 241 4.91 22.70 25.29
C THR A 241 4.70 21.42 26.10
N TRP A 242 5.29 21.29 27.29
CA TRP A 242 5.13 20.12 28.18
C TRP A 242 3.67 19.85 28.57
N ASP A 243 2.90 20.90 28.90
CA ASP A 243 1.47 20.75 29.20
C ASP A 243 0.67 20.21 27.99
N LEU A 244 1.08 20.54 26.77
CA LEU A 244 0.46 19.99 25.56
C LEU A 244 0.80 18.52 25.40
N ALA A 245 2.06 18.13 25.61
CA ALA A 245 2.48 16.74 25.57
C ALA A 245 1.73 15.87 26.60
N ALA A 246 1.53 16.36 27.83
CA ALA A 246 0.71 15.68 28.83
C ALA A 246 -0.74 15.49 28.37
N ARG A 247 -1.38 16.55 27.82
CA ARG A 247 -2.74 16.46 27.28
C ARG A 247 -2.88 15.49 26.12
N LEU A 248 -1.87 15.37 25.26
CA LEU A 248 -1.86 14.38 24.18
C LEU A 248 -1.84 12.95 24.73
N LEU A 249 -1.00 12.69 25.74
CA LEU A 249 -0.94 11.37 26.37
C LEU A 249 -2.22 11.02 27.15
N GLN A 250 -2.91 12.01 27.71
CA GLN A 250 -4.21 11.82 28.37
C GLN A 250 -5.31 11.34 27.42
N MET A 251 -5.12 11.48 26.10
CA MET A 251 -6.06 10.93 25.10
C MET A 251 -5.92 9.41 24.93
N ILE A 252 -4.84 8.80 25.44
CA ILE A 252 -4.58 7.36 25.37
C ILE A 252 -5.16 6.70 26.64
N PRO A 253 -5.82 5.53 26.55
CA PRO A 253 -6.20 4.76 27.73
C PRO A 253 -4.97 4.21 28.46
N ASP A 254 -5.10 3.92 29.77
CA ASP A 254 -4.01 3.34 30.60
C ASP A 254 -2.68 4.13 30.53
N ASN A 255 -2.80 5.46 30.48
CA ASN A 255 -1.70 6.39 30.21
C ASN A 255 -0.75 6.67 31.39
N GLU A 256 -0.97 6.08 32.57
CA GLU A 256 -0.21 6.40 33.78
C GLU A 256 1.31 6.24 33.57
N THR A 257 1.73 5.16 32.91
CA THR A 257 3.14 4.91 32.62
C THR A 257 3.72 5.91 31.62
N LEU A 258 2.92 6.36 30.65
CA LEU A 258 3.33 7.36 29.65
C LEU A 258 3.49 8.74 30.30
N LEU A 259 2.55 9.12 31.16
CA LEU A 259 2.61 10.36 31.94
C LEU A 259 3.78 10.34 32.92
N ALA A 260 4.06 9.20 33.56
CA ALA A 260 5.23 9.04 34.42
C ALA A 260 6.55 9.25 33.64
N LYS A 261 6.69 8.67 32.45
CA LYS A 261 7.86 8.90 31.58
C LYS A 261 8.03 10.37 31.21
N LEU A 262 6.92 11.04 30.87
CA LEU A 262 6.94 12.47 30.56
C LEU A 262 7.40 13.30 31.77
N CYS A 263 6.82 13.07 32.95
CA CYS A 263 7.17 13.81 34.16
C CYS A 263 8.60 13.54 34.62
N ALA A 264 9.05 12.28 34.55
CA ALA A 264 10.40 11.88 34.90
C ALA A 264 11.48 12.62 34.06
N PHE A 265 11.20 12.91 32.79
CA PHE A 265 12.15 13.59 31.91
C PHE A 265 12.09 15.12 32.00
N TYR A 266 11.15 15.69 32.76
CA TYR A 266 10.96 17.14 32.84
C TYR A 266 12.10 17.84 33.61
N PRO A 267 12.82 18.79 33.00
CA PRO A 267 14.02 19.40 33.59
C PRO A 267 13.74 20.55 34.58
N GLY A 268 12.48 20.81 34.93
CA GLY A 268 12.09 21.94 35.80
C GLY A 268 12.54 21.81 37.26
N SER A 269 12.32 22.89 38.01
CA SER A 269 12.49 22.92 39.46
C SER A 269 11.50 22.00 40.17
N SER A 270 11.76 21.65 41.43
CA SER A 270 10.87 20.76 42.21
C SER A 270 9.43 21.28 42.32
N ALA A 271 9.24 22.60 42.34
CA ALA A 271 7.90 23.21 42.35
C ALA A 271 7.18 23.02 41.01
N GLU A 272 7.89 23.25 39.89
CA GLU A 272 7.34 23.05 38.54
C GLU A 272 7.09 21.56 38.25
N GLN A 273 7.95 20.68 38.77
CA GLN A 273 7.77 19.23 38.69
C GLN A 273 6.51 18.77 39.41
N ASN A 274 6.28 19.22 40.64
CA ASN A 274 5.06 18.91 41.38
C ASN A 274 3.80 19.48 40.67
N ASP A 275 3.86 20.70 40.11
CA ASP A 275 2.74 21.25 39.33
C ASP A 275 2.42 20.36 38.11
N LEU A 276 3.44 19.84 37.42
CA LEU A 276 3.24 18.92 36.31
C LEU A 276 2.70 17.55 36.78
N HIS A 277 3.17 17.03 37.93
CA HIS A 277 2.63 15.81 38.54
C HIS A 277 1.15 15.96 38.86
N ASP A 278 0.75 17.06 39.50
CA ASP A 278 -0.63 17.37 39.84
C ASP A 278 -1.53 17.38 38.60
N LYS A 279 -1.07 18.03 37.51
CA LYS A 279 -1.78 18.05 36.22
C LYS A 279 -1.90 16.67 35.58
N CYS A 280 -0.93 15.79 35.82
CA CYS A 280 -0.91 14.42 35.33
C CYS A 280 -1.61 13.43 36.27
N GLY A 281 -2.06 13.86 37.45
CA GLY A 281 -2.64 12.99 38.47
C GLY A 281 -1.63 12.03 39.12
N LEU A 282 -0.34 12.42 39.17
CA LEU A 282 0.74 11.65 39.78
C LEU A 282 1.04 12.14 41.21
N PRO A 283 1.58 11.28 42.11
CA PRO A 283 1.98 11.70 43.45
C PRO A 283 3.09 12.76 43.43
N SER A 284 3.21 13.54 44.50
CA SER A 284 4.30 14.51 44.65
C SER A 284 5.68 13.84 44.65
N LEU A 285 6.74 14.62 44.41
CA LEU A 285 8.12 14.11 44.42
C LEU A 285 8.46 13.34 45.71
N GLU A 286 8.10 13.87 46.88
CA GLU A 286 8.40 13.24 48.17
C GLU A 286 7.59 11.96 48.38
N GLU A 287 6.29 11.96 48.03
CA GLU A 287 5.48 10.73 48.06
C GLU A 287 6.02 9.66 47.11
N CYS A 288 6.49 10.06 45.91
CA CYS A 288 7.14 9.14 44.98
C CYS A 288 8.37 8.48 45.60
N LYS A 289 9.12 9.19 46.45
CA LYS A 289 10.28 8.59 47.15
C LYS A 289 9.83 7.47 48.09
N ASP A 290 8.83 7.73 48.92
CA ASP A 290 8.32 6.75 49.89
C ASP A 290 7.71 5.53 49.17
N LEU A 291 6.93 5.77 48.10
CA LEU A 291 6.35 4.72 47.26
C LEU A 291 7.42 3.87 46.55
N ALA A 292 8.52 4.48 46.14
CA ALA A 292 9.62 3.76 45.51
C ALA A 292 10.32 2.80 46.48
N GLU A 293 10.58 3.26 47.72
CA GLU A 293 11.18 2.43 48.78
C GLU A 293 10.26 1.29 49.20
N GLU A 294 8.95 1.55 49.31
CA GLU A 294 7.94 0.52 49.57
C GLU A 294 7.89 -0.52 48.44
N ALA A 295 7.76 -0.09 47.18
CA ALA A 295 7.71 -0.99 46.03
C ALA A 295 8.99 -1.84 45.92
N HIS A 296 10.16 -1.25 46.21
CA HIS A 296 11.41 -1.99 46.22
C HIS A 296 11.43 -3.08 47.29
N SER A 297 10.92 -2.79 48.49
CA SER A 297 10.82 -3.77 49.59
C SER A 297 9.87 -4.93 49.29
N GLN A 298 8.87 -4.70 48.44
CA GLN A 298 7.88 -5.69 48.01
C GLN A 298 8.35 -6.50 46.80
N GLY A 299 9.49 -6.15 46.19
CA GLY A 299 10.01 -6.80 44.99
C GLY A 299 9.38 -6.33 43.68
N GLU A 300 8.58 -5.27 43.71
CA GLU A 300 7.90 -4.68 42.55
C GLU A 300 8.85 -3.75 41.78
N ILE A 301 9.83 -4.32 41.09
CA ILE A 301 10.95 -3.59 40.48
C ILE A 301 10.50 -2.51 39.49
N THR A 302 9.53 -2.81 38.62
CA THR A 302 9.03 -1.85 37.63
C THR A 302 8.43 -0.61 38.29
N GLN A 303 7.66 -0.80 39.37
CA GLN A 303 7.07 0.31 40.13
C GLN A 303 8.13 1.07 40.92
N ALA A 304 9.09 0.37 41.53
CA ALA A 304 10.20 0.99 42.25
C ALA A 304 11.03 1.91 41.32
N VAL A 305 11.36 1.44 40.11
CA VAL A 305 12.06 2.22 39.09
C VAL A 305 11.21 3.43 38.66
N LYS A 306 9.91 3.21 38.35
CA LYS A 306 8.97 4.28 37.97
C LYS A 306 8.94 5.41 39.01
N TYR A 307 8.73 5.07 40.28
CA TYR A 307 8.62 6.07 41.35
C TYR A 307 9.96 6.70 41.72
N HIS A 308 11.08 5.96 41.67
CA HIS A 308 12.38 6.59 41.87
C HIS A 308 12.67 7.64 40.80
N LEU A 309 12.36 7.38 39.52
CA LEU A 309 12.52 8.35 38.44
C LEU A 309 11.68 9.62 38.64
N LEU A 310 10.52 9.50 39.30
CA LEU A 310 9.64 10.61 39.69
C LEU A 310 10.03 11.26 41.02
N SER A 311 11.04 10.77 41.73
CA SER A 311 11.45 11.29 43.05
C SER A 311 12.50 12.42 42.92
N PRO A 312 12.89 13.08 44.04
CA PRO A 312 13.98 14.05 44.03
C PRO A 312 15.35 13.44 43.65
N GLU A 313 15.50 12.12 43.77
CA GLU A 313 16.74 11.35 43.57
C GLU A 313 16.58 10.28 42.46
N PRO A 314 16.32 10.69 41.19
CA PRO A 314 16.06 9.75 40.10
C PRO A 314 17.24 8.81 39.79
N GLU A 315 18.46 9.20 40.15
CA GLU A 315 19.65 8.36 40.00
C GLU A 315 19.57 7.02 40.77
N LYS A 316 18.75 6.92 41.81
CA LYS A 316 18.56 5.67 42.57
C LYS A 316 17.87 4.58 41.75
N ALA A 317 17.13 4.96 40.70
CA ALA A 317 16.50 4.00 39.80
C ALA A 317 17.52 3.18 39.00
N LEU A 318 18.68 3.77 38.67
CA LEU A 318 19.70 3.15 37.82
C LEU A 318 20.22 1.82 38.37
N PRO A 319 20.82 1.74 39.57
CA PRO A 319 21.35 0.48 40.08
C PRO A 319 20.28 -0.59 40.26
N ILE A 320 19.06 -0.21 40.64
CA ILE A 320 17.93 -1.13 40.83
C ILE A 320 17.52 -1.75 39.49
N GLY A 321 17.25 -0.92 38.49
CA GLY A 321 16.78 -1.39 37.19
C GLY A 321 17.87 -2.12 36.38
N ILE A 322 19.12 -1.64 36.43
CA ILE A 322 20.25 -2.28 35.73
C ILE A 322 20.55 -3.65 36.35
N ALA A 323 20.53 -3.78 37.68
CA ALA A 323 20.73 -5.06 38.34
C ALA A 323 19.66 -6.08 37.92
N PHE A 324 18.39 -5.66 37.90
CA PHE A 324 17.28 -6.49 37.42
C PHE A 324 17.47 -6.95 35.98
N ILE A 325 17.80 -6.04 35.06
CA ILE A 325 18.02 -6.40 33.65
C ILE A 325 19.18 -7.40 33.51
N LYS A 326 20.30 -7.18 34.21
CA LYS A 326 21.45 -8.09 34.19
C LYS A 326 21.12 -9.47 34.76
N GLU A 327 20.25 -9.53 35.77
CA GLU A 327 19.76 -10.79 36.33
C GLU A 327 18.88 -11.53 35.32
N GLN A 328 17.93 -10.84 34.70
CA GLN A 328 17.07 -11.42 33.66
C GLN A 328 17.88 -11.94 32.47
N LEU A 329 18.89 -11.19 31.99
CA LEU A 329 19.75 -11.60 30.87
C LEU A 329 20.60 -12.85 31.17
N ARG A 330 20.75 -13.24 32.44
CA ARG A 330 21.43 -14.50 32.82
C ARG A 330 20.52 -15.70 32.75
N CYS A 331 19.20 -15.51 32.76
CA CYS A 331 18.24 -16.59 32.63
C CYS A 331 18.20 -17.08 31.18
N PRO A 332 18.22 -18.40 30.93
CA PRO A 332 18.28 -18.94 29.56
C PRO A 332 17.00 -18.71 28.74
N ASP A 333 15.90 -18.36 29.39
CA ASP A 333 14.54 -18.16 28.85
C ASP A 333 14.12 -16.69 28.79
N TRP A 334 15.05 -15.75 28.94
CA TRP A 334 14.76 -14.32 28.90
C TRP A 334 14.21 -13.89 27.53
N THR A 335 13.35 -12.87 27.54
CA THR A 335 12.77 -12.28 26.32
C THR A 335 12.95 -10.76 26.34
N VAL A 336 12.91 -10.12 25.17
CA VAL A 336 12.97 -8.66 25.10
C VAL A 336 11.82 -8.03 25.92
N ASP A 337 10.64 -8.64 25.89
CA ASP A 337 9.46 -8.16 26.63
C ASP A 337 9.64 -8.22 28.15
N SER A 338 10.49 -9.11 28.69
CA SER A 338 10.74 -9.19 30.14
C SER A 338 11.67 -8.09 30.66
N VAL A 339 12.53 -7.52 29.81
CA VAL A 339 13.50 -6.49 30.20
C VAL A 339 13.16 -5.09 29.66
N TYR A 340 12.47 -5.01 28.53
CA TYR A 340 12.18 -3.77 27.83
C TYR A 340 11.37 -2.76 28.67
N PRO A 341 10.33 -3.15 29.44
CA PRO A 341 9.56 -2.18 30.24
C PRO A 341 10.42 -1.40 31.25
N VAL A 342 11.36 -2.09 31.92
CA VAL A 342 12.27 -1.46 32.90
C VAL A 342 13.32 -0.62 32.18
N LEU A 343 13.91 -1.14 31.09
CA LEU A 343 14.90 -0.40 30.30
C LEU A 343 14.31 0.87 29.68
N ASP A 344 13.09 0.78 29.16
CA ASP A 344 12.37 1.90 28.57
C ASP A 344 12.10 2.98 29.62
N LEU A 345 11.68 2.63 30.84
CA LEU A 345 11.58 3.59 31.95
C LEU A 345 12.92 4.27 32.26
N LEU A 346 14.00 3.50 32.40
CA LEU A 346 15.33 4.06 32.69
C LEU A 346 15.81 5.04 31.61
N SER A 347 15.35 4.89 30.36
CA SER A 347 15.69 5.80 29.27
C SER A 347 15.12 7.22 29.44
N TYR A 348 14.15 7.40 30.35
CA TYR A 348 13.56 8.71 30.71
C TYR A 348 14.19 9.35 31.95
N ILE A 349 15.35 8.88 32.41
CA ILE A 349 16.12 9.61 33.42
C ILE A 349 16.58 10.97 32.87
N ARG A 350 16.45 12.03 33.67
CA ARG A 350 16.87 13.37 33.26
C ARG A 350 18.37 13.42 32.95
N THR A 351 18.70 14.10 31.87
CA THR A 351 20.08 14.19 31.38
C THR A 351 21.02 14.89 32.37
N ASP A 352 20.55 15.91 33.11
CA ASP A 352 21.34 16.60 34.14
C ASP A 352 21.76 15.65 35.27
N ARG A 353 20.92 14.66 35.59
CA ARG A 353 21.18 13.66 36.62
C ARG A 353 22.07 12.54 36.11
N LEU A 354 21.85 12.10 34.87
CA LEU A 354 22.64 11.03 34.26
C LEU A 354 24.11 11.46 33.99
N VAL A 355 24.38 12.75 33.81
CA VAL A 355 25.74 13.28 33.54
C VAL A 355 26.55 13.47 34.83
N LEU A 356 25.95 13.31 36.02
CA LEU A 356 26.69 13.40 37.29
C LEU A 356 27.83 12.39 37.34
N ALA A 357 29.00 12.81 37.84
CA ALA A 357 30.19 11.97 37.88
C ALA A 357 29.99 10.65 38.66
N LYS A 358 29.12 10.66 39.68
CA LYS A 358 28.77 9.47 40.48
C LYS A 358 27.98 8.41 39.71
N CYS A 359 27.44 8.76 38.54
CA CYS A 359 26.61 7.87 37.70
C CYS A 359 27.35 7.42 36.43
N SER A 360 28.68 7.60 36.33
CA SER A 360 29.41 7.31 35.10
C SER A 360 29.30 5.86 34.66
N ASP A 361 29.37 4.95 35.63
CA ASP A 361 29.41 3.52 35.39
C ASP A 361 28.01 3.03 35.01
N GLU A 362 26.99 3.41 35.78
CA GLU A 362 25.59 3.10 35.48
C GLU A 362 25.14 3.71 34.15
N ARG A 363 25.59 4.93 33.81
CA ARG A 363 25.30 5.55 32.51
C ARG A 363 25.87 4.72 31.36
N ASN A 364 27.12 4.29 31.46
CA ASN A 364 27.74 3.49 30.41
C ASN A 364 27.05 2.13 30.28
N GLU A 365 26.73 1.47 31.40
CA GLU A 365 25.96 0.22 31.39
C GLU A 365 24.56 0.41 30.76
N LEU A 366 23.85 1.49 31.11
CA LEU A 366 22.55 1.80 30.52
C LEU A 366 22.64 2.00 29.01
N LEU A 367 23.64 2.72 28.51
CA LEU A 367 23.85 2.93 27.08
C LEU A 367 24.10 1.61 26.33
N ILE A 368 24.92 0.72 26.89
CA ILE A 368 25.18 -0.61 26.33
C ILE A 368 23.88 -1.43 26.29
N LEU A 369 23.10 -1.45 27.38
CA LEU A 369 21.83 -2.16 27.43
C LEU A 369 20.82 -1.61 26.42
N CYS A 370 20.69 -0.28 26.33
CA CYS A 370 19.85 0.40 25.34
C CYS A 370 20.26 0.06 23.90
N GLY A 371 21.56 0.10 23.59
CA GLY A 371 22.06 -0.27 22.27
C GLY A 371 21.80 -1.73 21.93
N TYR A 372 22.05 -2.64 22.89
CA TYR A 372 21.89 -4.07 22.69
C TYR A 372 20.43 -4.47 22.48
N ILE A 373 19.54 -4.06 23.40
CA ILE A 373 18.10 -4.34 23.29
C ILE A 373 17.48 -3.59 22.11
N GLY A 374 17.90 -2.35 21.86
CA GLY A 374 17.47 -1.58 20.68
C GLY A 374 17.83 -2.25 19.36
N ALA A 375 19.02 -2.86 19.26
CA ALA A 375 19.43 -3.64 18.10
C ALA A 375 18.57 -4.90 17.91
N LEU A 376 18.23 -5.62 18.99
CA LEU A 376 17.32 -6.76 18.91
C LEU A 376 15.91 -6.35 18.46
N LEU A 377 15.38 -5.24 18.98
CA LEU A 377 14.11 -4.68 18.53
C LEU A 377 14.15 -4.29 17.04
N ALA A 378 15.26 -3.69 16.58
CA ALA A 378 15.45 -3.34 15.18
C ALA A 378 15.47 -4.58 14.28
N ILE A 379 16.16 -5.65 14.68
CA ILE A 379 16.17 -6.94 13.97
C ILE A 379 14.75 -7.51 13.90
N GLY A 380 14.03 -7.55 15.03
CA GLY A 380 12.66 -8.06 15.09
C GLY A 380 11.70 -7.31 14.17
N ARG A 381 11.93 -6.01 13.97
CA ARG A 381 11.16 -5.12 13.09
C ARG A 381 11.72 -5.03 11.66
N GLN A 382 12.71 -5.85 11.30
CA GLN A 382 13.36 -5.89 9.98
C GLN A 382 14.10 -4.60 9.58
N TYR A 383 14.50 -3.77 10.56
CA TYR A 383 15.35 -2.60 10.36
C TYR A 383 16.84 -2.96 10.45
N SER A 384 17.29 -3.91 9.63
CA SER A 384 18.67 -4.45 9.71
C SER A 384 19.77 -3.43 9.39
N SER A 385 19.45 -2.35 8.68
CA SER A 385 20.44 -1.34 8.27
C SER A 385 21.00 -0.50 9.42
N ILE A 386 20.23 -0.33 10.51
CA ILE A 386 20.64 0.48 11.67
C ILE A 386 21.36 -0.35 12.75
N VAL A 387 21.25 -1.69 12.68
CA VAL A 387 21.79 -2.61 13.69
C VAL A 387 23.30 -2.46 13.91
N PRO A 388 24.16 -2.36 12.86
CA PRO A 388 25.60 -2.19 13.08
C PRO A 388 25.94 -0.91 13.84
N ALA A 389 25.23 0.19 13.56
CA ALA A 389 25.44 1.46 14.24
C ALA A 389 24.99 1.41 15.71
N LEU A 390 23.95 0.63 16.02
CA LEU A 390 23.50 0.44 17.41
C LEU A 390 24.51 -0.37 18.24
N TYR A 391 25.21 -1.32 17.63
CA TYR A 391 26.26 -2.11 18.30
C TYR A 391 27.63 -1.42 18.37
N GLU A 392 27.85 -0.35 17.62
CA GLU A 392 29.13 0.39 17.66
C GLU A 392 29.38 1.06 19.03
N TYR A 393 28.30 1.28 19.79
CA TYR A 393 28.31 1.92 21.11
C TYR A 393 27.97 0.97 22.26
N THR A 394 27.86 -0.34 22.00
CA THR A 394 27.66 -1.41 22.99
C THR A 394 28.95 -2.18 23.21
#